data_AF-A0A7S1WT37-F1
#
_entry.id   AF-A0A7S1WT37-F1
#
_cell.length_a   1.000
_cell.length_b   1.000
_cell.length_c   1.000
_cell.angle_alpha   90.00
_cell.angle_beta   90.00
_cell.angle_gamma   90.00
#
_symmetry.space_group_name_H-M   'P 1'
#
loop_
_entity.id
_entity.type
_entity.pdbx_description
1 polymer ?
#
loop_
_entity_poly.entity_id
_entity_poly.type
_entity_poly.pdbx_seq_one_letter_code
_entity_poly.pdbx_strand_id
1 'polypeptide(L)'
;SSLPKTNSLAHELLCGDSDRRISSRFPPKETRPAWPEDGPVDAHRLELWRKLVCCCAEERGLPQEQRGLYVGISALFYAAKLAGCAGEVMPRDLFIGCLKAKRDELMKDGTSNGRDLANLTLVMSIVEFVLHRTAIIVCKRSWSVGEAGSQTEIVATWTLGMYLKHSGSMGGGANG
;
A
#
# COMPACT_ATOMS: atom_id res chain seq x y z
N SER A 1 -16.13 9.09 -24.94
CA SER A 1 -15.00 8.50 -24.21
C SER A 1 -15.54 7.91 -22.91
N SER A 2 -15.22 6.66 -22.59
CA SER A 2 -15.54 6.09 -21.27
C SER A 2 -14.71 6.81 -20.22
N LEU A 3 -15.31 7.19 -19.09
CA LEU A 3 -14.57 7.72 -17.95
C LEU A 3 -13.52 6.69 -17.47
N PRO A 4 -12.34 7.12 -16.97
CA PRO A 4 -11.38 6.24 -16.30
C PRO A 4 -12.06 5.40 -15.23
N LYS A 5 -11.66 4.13 -15.07
CA LYS A 5 -12.26 3.21 -14.10
C LYS A 5 -12.11 3.75 -12.68
N THR A 6 -10.99 4.41 -12.42
CA THR A 6 -10.70 5.15 -11.19
C THR A 6 -11.79 6.16 -10.84
N ASN A 7 -12.30 6.92 -11.81
CA ASN A 7 -13.34 7.93 -11.55
C ASN A 7 -14.67 7.30 -11.13
N SER A 8 -15.02 6.15 -11.69
CA SER A 8 -16.23 5.41 -11.28
C SER A 8 -16.10 4.89 -9.85
N LEU A 9 -14.97 4.26 -9.52
CA LEU A 9 -14.71 3.70 -8.19
C LEU A 9 -14.61 4.79 -7.12
N ALA A 10 -13.94 5.92 -7.43
CA ALA A 10 -13.86 7.05 -6.52
C ALA A 10 -15.24 7.68 -6.26
N HIS A 11 -16.08 7.76 -7.29
CA HIS A 11 -17.44 8.27 -7.14
C HIS A 11 -18.29 7.34 -6.25
N GLU A 12 -18.21 6.03 -6.48
CA GLU A 12 -18.91 5.03 -5.65
C GLU A 12 -18.45 5.11 -4.18
N LEU A 13 -17.14 5.23 -3.95
CA LEU A 13 -16.56 5.29 -2.61
C LEU A 13 -16.88 6.59 -1.85
N LEU A 14 -16.94 7.73 -2.54
CA LEU A 14 -16.99 9.07 -1.91
C LEU A 14 -18.37 9.75 -1.99
N CYS A 15 -19.24 9.36 -2.92
CA CYS A 15 -20.53 10.02 -3.14
C CYS A 15 -21.75 9.17 -2.72
N GLY A 16 -21.57 7.85 -2.50
CA GLY A 16 -22.64 6.95 -2.04
C GLY A 16 -23.77 6.71 -3.06
N ASP A 17 -24.62 5.73 -2.80
CA ASP A 17 -25.74 5.34 -3.69
C ASP A 17 -26.97 6.26 -3.59
N SER A 18 -27.08 7.03 -2.50
CA SER A 18 -28.27 7.81 -2.14
C SER A 18 -28.59 8.97 -3.12
N ASP A 19 -27.60 9.43 -3.89
CA ASP A 19 -27.74 10.59 -4.77
C ASP A 19 -28.30 10.26 -6.17
N ARG A 20 -28.64 8.99 -6.46
CA ARG A 20 -29.23 8.62 -7.75
C ARG A 20 -30.67 9.09 -7.96
N ARG A 21 -31.34 9.67 -6.95
CA ARG A 21 -32.78 10.01 -7.03
C ARG A 21 -33.15 11.49 -7.18
N ILE A 22 -32.21 12.45 -7.23
CA ILE A 22 -32.60 13.88 -7.31
C ILE A 22 -32.10 14.56 -8.59
N SER A 23 -33.03 14.62 -9.54
CA SER A 23 -33.30 15.65 -10.56
C SER A 23 -32.28 16.79 -10.81
N SER A 24 -31.96 16.94 -12.10
CA SER A 24 -31.51 18.10 -12.88
C SER A 24 -31.48 19.51 -12.24
N ARG A 25 -30.44 19.82 -11.45
CA ARG A 25 -29.79 21.16 -11.33
C ARG A 25 -28.61 21.00 -10.38
N PHE A 26 -27.41 20.79 -10.93
CA PHE A 26 -26.19 20.37 -10.22
C PHE A 26 -25.88 21.23 -8.98
N PRO A 27 -26.13 20.73 -7.76
CA PRO A 27 -25.45 21.24 -6.57
C PRO A 27 -23.96 20.86 -6.67
N PRO A 28 -23.06 21.59 -5.98
CA PRO A 28 -21.67 21.15 -5.84
C PRO A 28 -21.63 19.73 -5.25
N LYS A 29 -20.88 18.82 -5.89
CA LYS A 29 -20.70 17.45 -5.40
C LYS A 29 -19.98 17.51 -4.06
N GLU A 30 -20.72 17.33 -2.98
CA GLU A 30 -20.15 17.33 -1.63
C GLU A 30 -19.41 16.01 -1.42
N THR A 31 -18.07 16.06 -1.38
CA THR A 31 -17.25 14.87 -1.12
C THR A 31 -17.37 14.48 0.34
N ARG A 32 -17.76 13.24 0.62
CA ARG A 32 -17.79 12.72 2.00
C ARG A 32 -16.48 12.00 2.33
N PRO A 33 -16.10 11.94 3.62
CA PRO A 33 -15.03 11.06 4.06
C PRO A 33 -15.25 9.62 3.56
N ALA A 34 -14.18 8.98 3.09
CA ALA A 34 -14.23 7.58 2.69
C ALA A 34 -14.58 6.65 3.86
N TRP A 35 -14.35 7.10 5.10
CA TRP A 35 -14.57 6.36 6.34
C TRP A 35 -15.20 7.27 7.39
N PRO A 36 -16.10 6.77 8.24
CA PRO A 36 -16.50 7.48 9.45
C PRO A 36 -15.30 7.62 10.41
N GLU A 37 -15.22 8.73 11.14
CA GLU A 37 -14.10 8.98 12.08
C GLU A 37 -14.12 8.02 13.28
N ASP A 38 -15.32 7.70 13.78
CA ASP A 38 -15.54 6.91 15.00
C ASP A 38 -16.38 5.63 14.78
N GLY A 39 -16.52 5.19 13.53
CA GLY A 39 -17.44 4.11 13.16
C GLY A 39 -16.74 2.87 12.60
N PRO A 40 -17.39 1.70 12.67
CA PRO A 40 -16.88 0.50 12.03
C PRO A 40 -16.74 0.72 10.53
N VAL A 41 -15.65 0.22 9.98
CA VAL A 41 -15.39 0.31 8.55
C VAL A 41 -16.04 -0.89 7.86
N ASP A 42 -16.88 -0.59 6.87
CA ASP A 42 -17.52 -1.60 6.06
C ASP A 42 -16.52 -2.33 5.15
N ALA A 43 -16.58 -3.66 5.15
CA ALA A 43 -15.71 -4.51 4.34
C ALA A 43 -15.88 -4.26 2.84
N HIS A 44 -17.10 -3.95 2.40
CA HIS A 44 -17.35 -3.64 0.99
C HIS A 44 -16.66 -2.34 0.57
N ARG A 45 -16.71 -1.28 1.39
CA ARG A 45 -15.94 -0.05 1.13
C ARG A 45 -14.42 -0.26 1.13
N LEU A 46 -13.88 -1.14 1.98
CA LEU A 46 -12.46 -1.50 1.90
C LEU A 46 -12.09 -2.21 0.61
N GLU A 47 -12.97 -3.08 0.12
CA GLU A 47 -12.77 -3.73 -1.17
C GLU A 47 -12.85 -2.74 -2.34
N LEU A 48 -13.75 -1.75 -2.28
CA LEU A 48 -13.78 -0.65 -3.24
C LEU A 48 -12.49 0.17 -3.20
N TRP A 49 -11.97 0.46 -2.01
CA TRP A 49 -10.68 1.13 -1.84
C TRP A 49 -9.52 0.32 -2.44
N ARG A 50 -9.48 -0.99 -2.17
CA ARG A 50 -8.49 -1.92 -2.75
C ARG A 50 -8.53 -1.86 -4.28
N LYS A 51 -9.71 -1.97 -4.88
CA LYS A 51 -9.91 -1.88 -6.34
C LYS A 51 -9.47 -0.52 -6.88
N LEU A 52 -9.82 0.57 -6.21
CA LEU A 52 -9.43 1.92 -6.59
C LEU A 52 -7.90 2.07 -6.62
N VAL A 53 -7.21 1.57 -5.60
CA VAL A 53 -5.74 1.58 -5.55
C VAL A 53 -5.14 0.78 -6.70
N CYS A 54 -5.64 -0.43 -6.98
CA CYS A 54 -5.16 -1.25 -8.10
C CYS A 54 -5.41 -0.55 -9.46
N CYS A 55 -6.60 -0.01 -9.70
CA CYS A 55 -6.90 0.71 -10.94
C CYS A 55 -6.03 1.96 -11.10
N CYS A 56 -5.81 2.72 -10.03
CA CYS A 56 -4.86 3.83 -10.03
C CYS A 56 -3.46 3.37 -10.42
N ALA A 57 -3.00 2.22 -9.89
CA ALA A 57 -1.67 1.71 -10.18
C ALA A 57 -1.51 1.28 -11.64
N GLU A 58 -2.53 0.63 -12.19
CA GLU A 58 -2.60 0.25 -13.62
C GLU A 58 -2.62 1.48 -14.53
N GLU A 59 -3.53 2.42 -14.29
CA GLU A 59 -3.69 3.62 -15.13
C GLU A 59 -2.46 4.54 -15.09
N ARG A 60 -1.68 4.50 -14.00
CA ARG A 60 -0.42 5.24 -13.86
C ARG A 60 0.80 4.47 -14.37
N GLY A 61 0.62 3.23 -14.83
CA GLY A 61 1.71 2.40 -15.35
C GLY A 61 2.76 2.08 -14.29
N LEU A 62 2.35 1.82 -13.04
CA LEU A 62 3.30 1.35 -12.04
C LEU A 62 3.93 0.02 -12.48
N PRO A 63 5.23 -0.19 -12.22
CA PRO A 63 5.92 -1.41 -12.58
C PRO A 63 5.34 -2.59 -11.80
N GLN A 64 5.33 -3.78 -12.41
CA GLN A 64 4.85 -5.03 -11.81
C GLN A 64 5.97 -6.06 -11.71
N GLU A 65 5.77 -7.08 -10.87
CA GLU A 65 6.67 -8.24 -10.72
C GLU A 65 8.14 -7.86 -10.44
N GLN A 66 8.34 -6.77 -9.70
CA GLN A 66 9.66 -6.28 -9.36
C GLN A 66 10.30 -7.17 -8.29
N ARG A 67 11.56 -7.55 -8.53
CA ARG A 67 12.36 -8.43 -7.66
C ARG A 67 13.47 -7.63 -6.99
N GLY A 68 13.86 -8.03 -5.79
CA GLY A 68 14.99 -7.42 -5.08
C GLY A 68 14.67 -7.12 -3.63
N LEU A 69 15.46 -6.23 -3.04
CA LEU A 69 15.26 -5.70 -1.68
C LEU A 69 14.58 -4.34 -1.75
N TYR A 70 13.52 -4.17 -0.95
CA TYR A 70 12.71 -2.96 -0.87
C TYR A 70 12.73 -2.39 0.54
N VAL A 71 13.04 -1.10 0.66
CA VAL A 71 13.01 -0.38 1.93
C VAL A 71 11.74 0.46 2.01
N GLY A 72 10.84 0.18 2.96
CA GLY A 72 9.61 0.95 3.18
C GLY A 72 9.77 1.97 4.31
N ILE A 73 9.61 3.26 4.04
CA ILE A 73 9.82 4.34 5.04
C ILE A 73 8.59 5.22 5.32
N SER A 74 7.64 5.30 4.37
CA SER A 74 6.45 6.16 4.48
C SER A 74 5.23 5.35 4.95
N ALA A 75 4.11 5.37 4.24
CA ALA A 75 2.92 4.57 4.55
C ALA A 75 3.24 3.09 4.81
N LEU A 76 4.22 2.52 4.08
CA LEU A 76 4.74 1.17 4.31
C LEU A 76 5.29 0.98 5.74
N PHE A 77 6.09 1.93 6.23
CA PHE A 77 6.66 1.84 7.58
C PHE A 77 5.57 1.91 8.65
N TYR A 78 4.60 2.81 8.51
CA TYR A 78 3.53 2.93 9.50
C TYR A 78 2.59 1.71 9.48
N ALA A 79 2.29 1.16 8.31
CA ALA A 79 1.56 -0.09 8.18
C ALA A 79 2.32 -1.26 8.82
N ALA A 80 3.64 -1.37 8.56
CA ALA A 80 4.49 -2.39 9.17
C ALA A 80 4.59 -2.24 10.69
N LYS A 81 4.69 -1.00 11.19
CA LYS A 81 4.74 -0.70 12.62
C LYS A 81 3.41 -1.10 13.29
N LEU A 82 2.29 -0.78 12.67
CA LEU A 82 0.96 -1.17 13.14
C LEU A 82 0.79 -2.69 13.17
N ALA A 83 1.34 -3.40 12.18
CA ALA A 83 1.32 -4.86 12.10
C ALA A 83 2.42 -5.56 12.92
N GLY A 84 3.26 -4.81 13.63
CA GLY A 84 4.30 -5.37 14.49
C GLY A 84 5.50 -5.98 13.75
N CYS A 85 5.70 -5.67 12.47
CA CYS A 85 6.77 -6.24 11.63
C CYS A 85 7.78 -5.18 11.11
N ALA A 86 7.74 -3.95 11.63
CA ALA A 86 8.70 -2.92 11.27
C ALA A 86 10.12 -3.25 11.75
N GLY A 87 11.12 -2.96 10.92
CA GLY A 87 12.54 -3.18 11.19
C GLY A 87 13.07 -4.57 10.79
N GLU A 88 12.18 -5.53 10.53
CA GLU A 88 12.54 -6.88 10.10
C GLU A 88 12.79 -6.96 8.59
N VAL A 89 13.72 -7.82 8.18
CA VAL A 89 13.99 -8.16 6.78
C VAL A 89 13.26 -9.47 6.48
N MET A 90 12.23 -9.44 5.64
CA MET A 90 11.40 -10.62 5.40
C MET A 90 10.93 -10.77 3.96
N PRO A 91 10.59 -12.00 3.52
CA PRO A 91 9.92 -12.25 2.24
C PRO A 91 8.59 -11.48 2.14
N ARG A 92 8.27 -11.00 0.93
CA ARG A 92 7.05 -10.26 0.60
C ARG A 92 5.77 -10.96 1.09
N ASP A 93 5.67 -12.28 0.93
CA ASP A 93 4.47 -13.01 1.33
C ASP A 93 4.28 -13.06 2.86
N LEU A 94 5.37 -13.17 3.64
CA LEU A 94 5.29 -13.08 5.10
C LEU A 94 4.88 -11.67 5.54
N PHE A 95 5.46 -10.65 4.92
CA PHE A 95 5.10 -9.25 5.18
C PHE A 95 3.60 -9.01 4.94
N ILE A 96 3.08 -9.45 3.79
CA ILE A 96 1.65 -9.38 3.48
C ILE A 96 0.81 -10.16 4.50
N GLY A 97 1.30 -11.32 4.95
CA GLY A 97 0.66 -12.10 6.03
C GLY A 97 0.49 -11.30 7.32
N CYS A 98 1.53 -10.60 7.78
CA CYS A 98 1.46 -9.73 8.96
C CYS A 98 0.42 -8.62 8.79
N LEU A 99 0.42 -7.95 7.63
CA LEU A 99 -0.54 -6.87 7.35
C LEU A 99 -1.99 -7.38 7.30
N LYS A 100 -2.23 -8.56 6.68
CA LYS A 100 -3.55 -9.20 6.62
C LYS A 100 -4.05 -9.57 8.01
N ALA A 101 -3.20 -10.21 8.82
CA ALA A 101 -3.54 -10.56 10.19
C ALA A 101 -3.94 -9.33 11.01
N LYS A 102 -3.17 -8.24 10.92
CA LYS A 102 -3.49 -7.01 11.65
C LYS A 102 -4.76 -6.33 11.14
N ARG A 103 -5.00 -6.31 9.82
CA ARG A 103 -6.26 -5.79 9.26
C ARG A 103 -7.44 -6.58 9.79
N ASP A 104 -7.35 -7.91 9.78
CA ASP A 104 -8.46 -8.79 10.18
C ASP A 104 -8.74 -8.71 11.68
N GLU A 105 -7.72 -8.48 12.51
CA GLU A 105 -7.85 -8.11 13.93
C GLU A 105 -8.64 -6.80 14.09
N LEU A 106 -8.20 -5.73 13.44
CA LEU A 106 -8.85 -4.40 13.52
C LEU A 106 -10.30 -4.42 13.03
N MET A 107 -10.59 -5.19 11.97
CA MET A 107 -11.95 -5.38 11.47
C MET A 107 -12.86 -6.09 12.48
N LYS A 108 -12.34 -7.01 13.29
CA LYS A 108 -13.11 -7.73 14.32
C LYS A 108 -13.37 -6.87 15.55
N ASP A 109 -12.39 -6.04 15.93
CA ASP A 109 -12.50 -5.19 17.12
C ASP A 109 -13.54 -4.08 16.95
N GLY A 110 -13.87 -3.70 15.69
CA GLY A 110 -14.93 -2.75 15.36
C GLY A 110 -14.69 -1.31 15.83
N THR A 111 -13.59 -1.06 16.53
CA THR A 111 -13.17 0.24 17.09
C THR A 111 -12.03 0.89 16.29
N SER A 112 -11.57 0.23 15.22
CA SER A 112 -10.42 0.68 14.45
C SER A 112 -10.72 1.95 13.64
N ASN A 113 -9.82 2.91 13.68
CA ASN A 113 -9.87 4.10 12.82
C ASN A 113 -9.77 3.67 11.35
N GLY A 114 -10.74 4.08 10.51
CA GLY A 114 -10.76 3.73 9.10
C GLY A 114 -9.49 4.10 8.33
N ARG A 115 -8.74 5.09 8.81
CA ARG A 115 -7.41 5.43 8.30
C ARG A 115 -6.43 4.26 8.34
N ASP A 116 -6.40 3.51 9.43
CA ASP A 116 -5.45 2.40 9.61
C ASP A 116 -5.78 1.25 8.67
N LEU A 117 -7.07 0.90 8.57
CA LEU A 117 -7.55 -0.11 7.62
C LEU A 117 -7.31 0.31 6.16
N ALA A 118 -7.50 1.59 5.82
CA ALA A 118 -7.18 2.11 4.49
C ALA A 118 -5.68 2.04 4.19
N ASN A 119 -4.83 2.38 5.16
CA ASN A 119 -3.38 2.33 5.01
C ASN A 119 -2.87 0.89 4.86
N LEU A 120 -3.34 -0.04 5.69
CA LEU A 120 -3.01 -1.47 5.56
C LEU A 120 -3.43 -1.98 4.18
N THR A 121 -4.66 -1.65 3.73
CA THR A 121 -5.18 -2.08 2.43
C THR A 121 -4.41 -1.47 1.26
N LEU A 122 -4.06 -0.18 1.35
CA LEU A 122 -3.24 0.52 0.37
C LEU A 122 -1.87 -0.15 0.23
N VAL A 123 -1.19 -0.37 1.36
CA VAL A 123 0.15 -0.96 1.36
C VAL A 123 0.13 -2.39 0.84
N MET A 124 -0.82 -3.22 1.28
CA MET A 124 -0.97 -4.57 0.75
C MET A 124 -1.19 -4.57 -0.76
N SER A 125 -2.10 -3.72 -1.25
CA SER A 125 -2.43 -3.66 -2.68
C SER A 125 -1.23 -3.23 -3.53
N ILE A 126 -0.49 -2.19 -3.08
CA ILE A 126 0.69 -1.71 -3.81
C ILE A 126 1.84 -2.71 -3.77
N VAL A 127 2.11 -3.31 -2.60
CA VAL A 127 3.14 -4.35 -2.48
C VAL A 127 2.76 -5.56 -3.32
N GLU A 128 1.49 -5.97 -3.31
CA GLU A 128 1.04 -7.12 -4.08
C GLU A 128 1.12 -6.87 -5.59
N PHE A 129 0.81 -5.65 -6.03
CA PHE A 129 0.86 -5.21 -7.43
C PHE A 129 2.29 -5.05 -7.96
N VAL A 130 3.15 -4.37 -7.20
CA VAL A 130 4.48 -3.98 -7.67
C VAL A 130 5.50 -5.10 -7.49
N LEU A 131 5.44 -5.87 -6.41
CA LEU A 131 6.51 -6.79 -6.01
C LEU A 131 6.21 -8.24 -6.37
N HIS A 132 7.19 -8.88 -7.01
CA HIS A 132 7.21 -10.32 -7.23
C HIS A 132 7.26 -11.07 -5.88
N ARG A 133 6.71 -12.28 -5.82
CA ARG A 133 6.65 -13.11 -4.59
C ARG A 133 8.00 -13.37 -3.90
N THR A 134 9.09 -13.35 -4.67
CA THR A 134 10.46 -13.54 -4.17
C THR A 134 11.12 -12.24 -3.69
N ALA A 135 10.42 -11.10 -3.72
CA ALA A 135 10.94 -9.86 -3.20
C ALA A 135 11.14 -9.94 -1.68
N ILE A 136 12.12 -9.19 -1.18
CA ILE A 136 12.43 -9.04 0.23
C ILE A 136 12.11 -7.59 0.62
N ILE A 137 11.47 -7.41 1.77
CA ILE A 137 11.03 -6.12 2.26
C ILE A 137 11.64 -5.87 3.63
N VAL A 138 12.07 -4.64 3.87
CA VAL A 138 12.43 -4.12 5.20
C VAL A 138 11.78 -2.77 5.41
N CYS A 139 11.03 -2.61 6.49
CA CYS A 139 10.37 -1.35 6.81
C CYS A 139 11.09 -0.64 7.95
N LYS A 140 12.08 0.22 7.63
CA LYS A 140 12.95 0.86 8.63
C LYS A 140 13.25 2.32 8.27
N ARG A 141 12.96 3.23 9.20
CA ARG A 141 13.19 4.68 9.05
C ARG A 141 14.49 5.17 9.71
N SER A 142 14.86 4.62 10.86
CA SER A 142 16.02 5.03 11.65
C SER A 142 17.15 4.03 11.46
N TRP A 143 18.35 4.53 11.23
CA TRP A 143 19.56 3.75 10.99
C TRP A 143 20.67 4.24 11.91
N SER A 144 21.27 3.33 12.67
CA SER A 144 22.47 3.65 13.44
C SER A 144 23.69 3.35 12.57
N VAL A 145 24.50 4.37 12.29
CA VAL A 145 25.72 4.26 11.47
C VAL A 145 26.91 4.68 12.32
N GLY A 146 28.01 3.93 12.24
CA GLY A 146 29.24 4.18 13.00
C GLY A 146 29.67 2.98 13.84
N GLU A 147 30.86 3.08 14.43
CA GLU A 147 31.41 2.06 15.32
C GLU A 147 30.83 2.17 16.73
N ALA A 148 31.00 1.13 17.53
CA ALA A 148 30.58 1.13 18.92
C ALA A 148 31.31 2.26 19.69
N GLY A 149 30.58 3.33 20.05
CA GLY A 149 31.12 4.52 20.70
C GLY A 149 31.00 5.83 19.88
N SER A 150 30.69 5.74 18.57
CA SER A 150 30.52 6.90 17.68
C SER A 150 29.28 6.80 16.79
N GLN A 151 28.27 6.03 17.23
CA GLN A 151 27.04 5.84 16.45
C GLN A 151 26.27 7.15 16.28
N THR A 152 25.95 7.46 15.03
CA THR A 152 25.04 8.52 14.64
C THR A 152 23.73 7.90 14.16
N GLU A 153 22.60 8.36 14.71
CA GLU A 153 21.29 7.99 14.20
C GLU A 153 20.95 8.85 12.97
N ILE A 154 20.67 8.18 11.86
CA ILE A 154 20.22 8.80 10.62
C ILE A 154 18.77 8.39 10.37
N VAL A 155 17.89 9.37 10.23
CA VAL A 155 16.49 9.15 9.89
C VAL A 155 16.29 9.39 8.40
N ALA A 156 15.94 8.33 7.67
CA ALA A 156 15.51 8.45 6.28
C ALA A 156 14.10 9.08 6.24
N THR A 157 14.00 10.28 5.68
CA THR A 157 12.71 11.00 5.52
C THR A 157 11.99 10.65 4.21
N TRP A 158 12.69 9.99 3.27
CA TRP A 158 12.17 9.55 1.98
C TRP A 158 12.70 8.15 1.61
N THR A 159 12.00 7.47 0.71
CA THR A 159 12.27 6.07 0.32
C THR A 159 13.57 5.99 -0.46
N LEU A 160 14.64 5.60 0.21
CA LEU A 160 15.91 5.30 -0.44
C LEU A 160 15.84 3.88 -1.04
N GLY A 161 15.60 3.81 -2.35
CA GLY A 161 16.22 2.82 -3.22
C GLY A 161 15.51 1.47 -3.37
N MET A 162 15.13 1.19 -4.63
CA MET A 162 15.05 -0.17 -5.16
C MET A 162 16.48 -0.68 -5.34
N TYR A 163 16.88 -1.78 -4.69
CA TYR A 163 18.12 -2.48 -5.09
C TYR A 163 17.76 -3.54 -6.13
N LEU A 164 17.69 -3.12 -7.40
CA LEU A 164 17.58 -4.02 -8.54
C LEU A 164 18.99 -4.56 -8.85
N LYS A 165 19.38 -5.67 -8.23
CA LYS A 165 20.46 -6.48 -8.82
C LYS A 165 19.85 -7.19 -10.02
N HIS A 166 19.98 -6.59 -11.20
CA HIS A 166 19.80 -7.32 -12.44
C HIS A 166 20.88 -8.41 -12.45
N SER A 167 20.53 -9.65 -12.16
CA SER A 167 21.34 -10.78 -12.56
C SER A 167 21.25 -10.82 -14.09
N GLY A 168 22.11 -10.03 -14.74
CA GLY A 168 22.37 -10.21 -16.16
C GLY A 168 22.66 -11.69 -16.37
N SER A 169 21.89 -12.32 -17.25
CA SER A 169 22.24 -13.62 -17.79
C SER A 169 23.63 -13.48 -18.43
N MET A 170 24.66 -13.79 -17.66
CA MET A 170 25.93 -14.21 -18.22
C MET A 170 25.78 -15.70 -18.50
N GLY A 171 25.48 -16.06 -19.75
CA GLY A 171 25.45 -17.45 -20.22
C GLY A 171 24.54 -17.61 -21.45
N GLY A 172 25.03 -17.81 -22.66
CA GLY A 172 26.40 -18.14 -23.04
C GLY A 172 26.69 -17.82 -24.50
N GLY A 173 27.94 -17.48 -24.76
CA GLY A 173 28.51 -17.58 -26.08
C GLY A 173 28.71 -19.03 -26.49
N ALA A 174 29.06 -19.16 -27.76
CA ALA A 174 29.53 -20.35 -28.47
C ALA A 174 28.45 -21.37 -28.89
N ASN A 175 28.06 -21.28 -30.17
CA ASN A 175 28.19 -22.43 -31.06
C ASN A 175 28.76 -21.93 -32.39
N GLY A 176 29.78 -22.66 -32.87
CA GLY A 176 30.60 -22.33 -34.02
C GLY A 176 29.95 -22.54 -35.38
#